data_AF-A0A925H798-F1
#
_entry.id   AF-A0A925H798-F1
#
_cell.length_a   1.000
_cell.length_b   1.000
_cell.length_c   1.000
_cell.angle_alpha   90.00
_cell.angle_beta   90.00
_cell.angle_gamma   90.00
#
_symmetry.space_group_name_H-M   'P 1'
#
loop_
_entity.id
_entity.type
_entity.pdbx_description
1 polymer ?
#
loop_
_entity_poly.entity_id
_entity_poly.type
_entity_poly.pdbx_seq_one_letter_code
_entity_poly.pdbx_strand_id
1 'polypeptide(L)'
;MSKEKNMDEIRGSALDRIERAERRYRIAFFGAVAIEALFLAGFLLLADFSDRTHVLLLVATVAVYTILALGLLALGSHVTRSTLRVLKAIELLKNN
;
A
#
# COMPACT_ATOMS: atom_id res chain seq x y z
N MET A 1 -7.54 -13.16 -37.55
CA MET A 1 -8.18 -11.89 -37.15
C MET A 1 -9.06 -11.96 -35.90
N SER A 2 -9.90 -13.00 -35.63
CA SER A 2 -10.73 -12.99 -34.40
C SER A 2 -9.98 -13.39 -33.11
N LYS A 3 -8.94 -14.23 -33.20
CA LYS A 3 -8.17 -14.71 -32.04
C LYS A 3 -7.29 -13.63 -31.39
N GLU A 4 -6.66 -12.79 -32.19
CA GLU A 4 -5.81 -11.67 -31.72
C GLU A 4 -6.66 -10.59 -31.03
N LYS A 5 -7.80 -10.22 -31.63
CA LYS A 5 -8.76 -9.29 -31.03
C LYS A 5 -9.24 -9.74 -29.64
N ASN A 6 -9.47 -11.03 -29.47
CA ASN A 6 -9.90 -11.63 -28.21
C ASN A 6 -8.79 -11.59 -27.14
N MET A 7 -7.52 -11.78 -27.54
CA MET A 7 -6.38 -11.69 -26.62
C MET A 7 -6.10 -10.26 -26.15
N ASP A 8 -6.22 -9.27 -27.03
CA ASP A 8 -6.02 -7.86 -26.67
C ASP A 8 -7.12 -7.36 -25.73
N GLU A 9 -8.35 -7.84 -25.91
CA GLU A 9 -9.49 -7.51 -25.03
C GLU A 9 -9.32 -8.12 -23.63
N ILE A 10 -8.85 -9.37 -23.54
CA ILE A 10 -8.51 -10.02 -22.26
C ILE A 10 -7.38 -9.25 -21.55
N ARG A 11 -6.32 -8.87 -22.29
CA ARG A 11 -5.20 -8.06 -21.75
C ARG A 11 -5.67 -6.71 -21.24
N GLY A 12 -6.50 -6.01 -22.02
CA GLY A 12 -7.09 -4.73 -21.64
C GLY A 12 -7.88 -4.85 -20.33
N SER A 13 -8.77 -5.85 -20.22
CA SER A 13 -9.57 -6.08 -19.01
C SER A 13 -8.71 -6.37 -17.77
N ALA A 14 -7.58 -7.07 -17.94
CA ALA A 14 -6.65 -7.39 -16.86
C ALA A 14 -5.89 -6.14 -16.39
N LEU A 15 -5.41 -5.31 -17.32
CA LEU A 15 -4.74 -4.03 -17.02
C LEU A 15 -5.68 -3.08 -16.26
N ASP A 16 -6.90 -2.95 -16.76
CA ASP A 16 -7.98 -2.17 -16.13
C ASP A 16 -8.23 -2.57 -14.68
N ARG A 17 -8.19 -3.89 -14.40
CA ARG A 17 -8.40 -4.42 -13.05
C ARG A 17 -7.24 -4.09 -12.12
N ILE A 18 -6.00 -4.13 -12.64
CA ILE A 18 -4.78 -3.78 -11.91
C ILE A 18 -4.80 -2.29 -11.57
N GLU A 19 -5.09 -1.43 -12.54
CA GLU A 19 -5.12 0.03 -12.34
C GLU A 19 -6.18 0.45 -11.31
N ARG A 20 -7.38 -0.15 -11.37
CA ARG A 20 -8.43 0.08 -10.35
C ARG A 20 -7.99 -0.39 -8.96
N ALA A 21 -7.29 -1.52 -8.85
CA ALA A 21 -6.78 -2.01 -7.58
C ALA A 21 -5.69 -1.09 -7.00
N GLU A 22 -4.78 -0.62 -7.84
CA GLU A 22 -3.73 0.33 -7.44
C GLU A 22 -4.32 1.66 -6.96
N ARG A 23 -5.28 2.21 -7.70
CA ARG A 23 -5.96 3.45 -7.30
C ARG A 23 -6.68 3.31 -5.96
N ARG A 24 -7.38 2.19 -5.74
CA ARG A 24 -8.05 1.90 -4.45
C ARG A 24 -7.05 1.77 -3.31
N TYR A 25 -5.94 1.05 -3.53
CA TYR A 25 -4.86 0.95 -2.54
C TYR A 25 -4.30 2.33 -2.19
N ARG A 26 -4.02 3.16 -3.19
CA ARG A 26 -3.48 4.51 -2.99
C ARG A 26 -4.44 5.39 -2.18
N ILE A 27 -5.74 5.37 -2.52
CA ILE A 27 -6.76 6.10 -1.77
C ILE A 27 -6.85 5.60 -0.33
N ALA A 28 -6.88 4.28 -0.12
CA ALA A 28 -6.94 3.70 1.23
C ALA A 28 -5.70 4.05 2.06
N PHE A 29 -4.51 4.01 1.46
CA PHE A 29 -3.25 4.34 2.12
C PHE A 29 -3.22 5.82 2.53
N PHE A 30 -3.49 6.74 1.60
CA PHE A 30 -3.51 8.17 1.93
C PHE A 30 -4.65 8.53 2.89
N GLY A 31 -5.79 7.85 2.81
CA GLY A 31 -6.88 7.99 3.78
C GLY A 31 -6.47 7.57 5.19
N ALA A 32 -5.80 6.43 5.32
CA ALA A 32 -5.27 5.95 6.60
C ALA A 32 -4.24 6.94 7.17
N VAL A 33 -3.30 7.42 6.36
CA VAL A 33 -2.31 8.43 6.77
C VAL A 33 -2.98 9.73 7.25
N ALA A 34 -4.02 10.21 6.56
CA ALA A 34 -4.73 11.42 6.96
C ALA A 34 -5.48 11.25 8.29
N ILE A 35 -6.13 10.11 8.49
CA ILE A 35 -6.84 9.79 9.75
C ILE A 35 -5.85 9.68 10.90
N GLU A 36 -4.75 8.96 10.70
CA GLU A 36 -3.69 8.80 11.70
C GLU A 36 -3.09 10.16 12.11
N ALA A 37 -2.81 11.03 11.13
CA ALA A 37 -2.30 12.38 11.39
C ALA A 37 -3.29 13.22 12.19
N LEU A 38 -4.60 13.09 11.94
CA LEU A 38 -5.64 13.80 12.68
C LEU A 38 -5.72 13.33 14.13
N PHE A 39 -5.65 12.01 14.38
CA PHE A 39 -5.62 11.46 15.74
C PHE A 39 -4.35 11.86 16.48
N LEU A 40 -3.19 11.81 15.83
CA LEU A 40 -1.93 12.23 16.42
C LEU A 40 -1.95 13.73 16.77
N ALA A 41 -2.43 14.58 15.86
CA ALA A 41 -2.60 16.01 16.13
C ALA A 41 -3.57 16.26 17.29
N GLY A 42 -4.70 15.56 17.33
CA GLY A 42 -5.63 15.61 18.46
C GLY A 42 -4.98 15.23 19.78
N PHE A 43 -4.22 14.13 19.80
CA PHE A 43 -3.47 13.72 20.98
C PHE A 43 -2.48 14.79 21.43
N LEU A 44 -1.69 15.36 20.52
CA LEU A 44 -0.72 16.41 20.86
C LEU A 44 -1.36 17.68 21.42
N LEU A 45 -2.58 18.01 21.00
CA LEU A 45 -3.31 19.17 21.49
C LEU A 45 -3.98 18.94 22.86
N LEU A 46 -4.40 17.70 23.14
CA LEU A 46 -5.15 17.36 24.36
C LEU A 46 -4.28 16.78 25.48
N ALA A 47 -3.12 16.22 25.16
CA ALA A 47 -2.27 15.55 26.12
C ALA A 47 -1.56 16.52 27.07
N ASP A 48 -1.53 16.16 28.35
CA ASP A 48 -0.62 16.79 29.31
C ASP A 48 0.73 16.05 29.28
N PHE A 49 1.75 16.69 28.74
CA PHE A 49 3.11 16.15 28.64
C PHE A 49 3.88 16.13 29.96
N SER A 50 3.32 16.73 31.02
CA SER A 50 3.85 16.60 32.38
C SER A 50 3.53 15.23 32.98
N ASP A 51 2.45 14.58 32.50
CA ASP A 51 2.07 13.24 32.89
C ASP A 51 2.84 12.20 32.07
N ARG A 52 3.61 11.36 32.78
CA ARG A 52 4.39 10.27 32.16
C ARG A 52 3.51 9.28 31.40
N THR A 53 2.26 9.11 31.80
CA THR A 53 1.29 8.21 31.14
C THR A 53 0.99 8.66 29.72
N HIS A 54 0.73 9.95 29.50
CA HIS A 54 0.49 10.48 28.16
C HIS A 54 1.74 10.38 27.28
N VAL A 55 2.93 10.65 27.85
CA VAL A 55 4.19 10.49 27.11
C VAL A 55 4.42 9.02 26.73
N LEU A 56 4.19 8.08 27.65
CA LEU A 56 4.28 6.64 27.40
C LEU A 56 3.29 6.18 26.33
N LEU A 57 2.05 6.69 26.38
CA LEU A 57 1.05 6.42 25.36
C LEU A 57 1.53 6.90 24.00
N LEU A 58 1.98 8.16 23.88
CA LEU A 58 2.50 8.68 22.61
C LEU A 58 3.63 7.83 22.05
N VAL A 59 4.60 7.47 22.89
CA VAL A 59 5.74 6.63 22.49
C VAL A 59 5.26 5.25 22.03
N ALA A 60 4.35 4.61 22.77
CA ALA A 60 3.80 3.31 22.41
C ALA A 60 3.02 3.36 21.08
N THR A 61 2.19 4.39 20.89
CA THR A 61 1.42 4.63 19.67
C THR A 61 2.37 4.79 18.48
N VAL A 62 3.35 5.71 18.57
CA VAL A 62 4.32 5.92 17.49
C VAL A 62 5.12 4.65 17.19
N ALA A 63 5.56 3.91 18.21
CA ALA A 63 6.31 2.67 18.03
C ALA A 63 5.50 1.60 17.27
N VAL A 64 4.26 1.34 17.70
CA VAL A 64 3.39 0.33 17.08
C VAL A 64 3.03 0.72 15.66
N TYR A 65 2.53 1.94 15.44
CA TYR A 65 2.07 2.36 14.12
C TYR A 65 3.21 2.52 13.12
N THR A 66 4.40 2.94 13.56
CA THR A 66 5.58 2.98 12.68
C THR A 66 5.95 1.59 12.19
N ILE A 67 5.97 0.58 13.07
CA ILE A 67 6.28 -0.81 12.69
C ILE A 67 5.23 -1.34 11.71
N LEU A 68 3.94 -1.07 11.97
CA LEU A 68 2.86 -1.48 11.06
C LEU A 68 2.99 -0.80 9.69
N ALA A 69 3.26 0.51 9.65
CA ALA A 69 3.43 1.25 8.40
C ALA A 69 4.63 0.74 7.60
N LEU A 70 5.78 0.52 8.25
CA LEU A 70 6.96 -0.05 7.61
C LEU A 70 6.69 -1.48 7.13
N GLY A 71 5.97 -2.29 7.91
CA GLY A 71 5.56 -3.64 7.52
C GLY A 71 4.68 -3.65 6.27
N LEU A 72 3.71 -2.74 6.18
CA LEU A 72 2.86 -2.58 5.00
C LEU A 72 3.67 -2.15 3.77
N LEU A 73 4.59 -1.19 3.92
CA LEU A 73 5.46 -0.77 2.84
C LEU A 73 6.39 -1.90 2.36
N ALA A 74 6.96 -2.65 3.30
CA ALA A 74 7.79 -3.81 3.00
C ALA A 74 6.99 -4.90 2.27
N LEU A 75 5.77 -5.18 2.71
CA LEU A 75 4.86 -6.13 2.07
C LEU A 75 4.50 -5.68 0.64
N GLY A 76 4.15 -4.41 0.46
CA GLY A 76 3.87 -3.84 -0.86
C GLY A 76 5.06 -4.01 -1.82
N SER A 77 6.26 -3.64 -1.37
CA SER A 77 7.50 -3.83 -2.13
C SER A 77 7.76 -5.31 -2.46
N HIS A 78 7.53 -6.20 -1.50
CA HIS A 78 7.70 -7.64 -1.70
C HIS A 78 6.74 -8.21 -2.74
N VAL A 79 5.47 -7.81 -2.72
CA VAL A 79 4.47 -8.20 -3.71
C VAL A 79 4.84 -7.66 -5.09
N THR A 80 5.19 -6.37 -5.20
CA THR A 80 5.61 -5.76 -6.46
C THR A 80 6.81 -6.48 -7.06
N ARG A 81 7.84 -6.77 -6.25
CA ARG A 81 9.01 -7.55 -6.68
C ARG A 81 8.64 -8.94 -7.18
N SER A 82 7.67 -9.59 -6.56
CA SER A 82 7.21 -10.92 -6.97
C SER A 82 6.44 -10.87 -8.29
N THR A 83 5.56 -9.88 -8.47
CA THR A 83 4.85 -9.64 -9.73
C THR A 83 5.82 -9.35 -10.88
N LEU A 84 6.83 -8.51 -10.67
CA LEU A 84 7.84 -8.19 -11.69
C LEU A 84 8.66 -9.41 -12.11
N ARG A 85 8.97 -10.32 -11.18
CA ARG A 85 9.65 -11.58 -11.51
C ARG A 85 8.81 -12.48 -12.40
N VAL A 86 7.51 -12.61 -12.09
CA VAL A 86 6.57 -13.38 -12.93
C VAL A 86 6.45 -12.74 -14.32
N LEU A 87 6.31 -11.42 -14.39
CA LEU A 87 6.22 -10.70 -15.66
C LEU A 87 7.47 -10.92 -16.52
N LYS A 88 8.67 -10.82 -15.92
CA LYS A 88 9.94 -11.10 -16.60
C LYS A 88 10.02 -12.53 -17.12
N ALA A 89 9.54 -13.51 -16.35
CA ALA A 89 9.51 -14.90 -16.79
C ALA A 89 8.59 -15.09 -18.02
N ILE A 90 7.42 -14.46 -18.02
CA ILE A 90 6.49 -14.49 -19.16
C ILE A 90 7.12 -13.83 -20.40
N GLU A 91 7.81 -12.69 -20.23
CA GLU A 91 8.49 -12.01 -21.33
C GLU A 91 9.61 -12.86 -21.95
N LEU A 92 10.41 -13.53 -21.13
CA LEU A 92 11.46 -14.44 -21.62
C LEU A 92 10.88 -15.65 -22.38
N LEU A 93 9.75 -16.19 -21.94
CA LEU A 93 9.06 -17.28 -22.64
C LEU A 93 8.45 -16.85 -23.98
N LYS A 94 8.13 -15.56 -24.16
CA LYS A 94 7.60 -15.03 -25.42
C LYS A 94 8.71 -14.79 -26.46
N ASN A 95 9.93 -14.49 -26.00
CA ASN A 95 11.07 -14.17 -26.85
C ASN A 95 11.95 -15.40 -27.22
N ASN A 96 11.64 -16.57 -26.67
CA ASN A 96 12.17 -17.88 -27.09
C ASN A 96 11.16 -18.59 -27.99
#